data_AF-A0A2V8CC90-F1
#
_entry.id   AF-A0A2V8CC90-F1
#
_cell.length_a   1.000
_cell.length_b   1.000
_cell.length_c   1.000
_cell.angle_alpha   90.00
_cell.angle_beta   90.00
_cell.angle_gamma   90.00
#
_symmetry.space_group_name_H-M   'P 1'
#
loop_
_entity.id
_entity.type
_entity.pdbx_description
1 polymer ?
#
loop_
_entity_poly.entity_id
_entity_poly.type
_entity_poly.pdbx_seq_one_letter_code
_entity_poly.pdbx_strand_id
1 'polypeptide(L)'
;MRRICVLALGLLLPGSAPAEAHRLDEYLQATRLGISRDRVVVELDLTPGVLVAAQVFAMIDRDGDARVSPVEIEGYARRVLRDLSLRVDDRPYALTLTRAESPSWDEIREGEGTIHLEAFADTALARGVHRIRYANMHESTSGVFLVNALKPSTRAIAIRSQRRDVQQHGIDLDVDVATSLGTATWFVIPVAALAALLIRRRRTTVSCR
;
A
#
# COMPACT_ATOMS: atom_id res chain seq x y z
N MET A 1 -70.45 -0.13 -36.15
CA MET A 1 -69.62 0.66 -35.21
C MET A 1 -68.48 -0.21 -34.71
N ARG A 2 -67.23 0.03 -35.14
CA ARG A 2 -66.01 -0.51 -34.51
C ARG A 2 -64.88 0.48 -34.76
N ARG A 3 -64.62 1.33 -33.76
CA ARG A 3 -63.46 2.21 -33.72
C ARG A 3 -62.30 1.39 -33.18
N ILE A 4 -61.30 1.11 -34.00
CA ILE A 4 -60.03 0.53 -33.55
C ILE A 4 -59.17 1.72 -33.09
N CYS A 5 -58.94 1.83 -31.77
CA CYS A 5 -57.98 2.77 -31.21
C CYS A 5 -56.57 2.18 -31.38
N VAL A 6 -55.72 2.86 -32.13
CA VAL A 6 -54.28 2.57 -32.20
C VAL A 6 -53.64 3.23 -30.97
N LEU A 7 -53.18 2.42 -30.02
CA LEU A 7 -52.35 2.88 -28.90
C LEU A 7 -50.89 2.87 -29.37
N ALA A 8 -50.35 4.05 -29.67
CA ALA A 8 -48.93 4.25 -29.89
C ALA A 8 -48.20 4.21 -28.54
N LEU A 9 -47.38 3.18 -28.33
CA LEU A 9 -46.51 3.07 -27.16
C LEU A 9 -45.24 3.90 -27.42
N GLY A 10 -45.16 5.08 -26.80
CA GLY A 10 -43.98 5.94 -26.85
C GLY A 10 -42.80 5.29 -26.13
N LEU A 11 -41.73 5.00 -26.88
CA LEU A 11 -40.47 4.50 -26.36
C LEU A 11 -39.68 5.68 -25.75
N LEU A 12 -39.72 5.84 -24.43
CA LEU A 12 -38.86 6.76 -23.70
C LEU A 12 -37.44 6.16 -23.64
N LEU A 13 -36.54 6.65 -24.48
CA LEU A 13 -35.10 6.40 -24.35
C LEU A 13 -34.55 7.22 -23.17
N PRO A 14 -33.99 6.59 -22.12
CA PRO A 14 -33.25 7.33 -21.11
C PRO A 14 -32.02 7.95 -21.76
N GLY A 15 -31.88 9.27 -21.60
CA GLY A 15 -30.69 10.00 -22.02
C GLY A 15 -29.46 9.39 -21.38
N SER A 16 -28.56 8.88 -22.21
CA SER A 16 -27.23 8.47 -21.77
C SER A 16 -26.52 9.71 -21.25
N ALA A 17 -26.37 9.83 -19.93
CA ALA A 17 -25.38 10.75 -19.38
C ALA A 17 -24.02 10.39 -20.02
N PRO A 18 -23.19 11.38 -20.38
CA PRO A 18 -21.87 11.08 -20.92
C PRO A 18 -21.14 10.23 -19.89
N ALA A 19 -20.76 9.01 -20.30
CA ALA A 19 -19.72 8.28 -19.62
C ALA A 19 -18.42 9.05 -19.88
N GLU A 20 -18.11 10.03 -19.04
CA GLU A 20 -16.82 10.70 -19.08
C GLU A 20 -15.74 9.67 -18.75
N ALA A 21 -15.01 9.26 -19.78
CA ALA A 21 -13.82 8.44 -19.68
C ALA A 21 -12.65 9.31 -19.17
N HIS A 22 -12.73 9.79 -17.93
CA HIS A 22 -11.79 10.72 -17.27
C HIS A 22 -10.34 10.23 -17.09
N ARG A 23 -9.92 9.10 -17.67
CA ARG A 23 -8.55 8.59 -17.41
C ARG A 23 -7.46 9.36 -18.15
N LEU A 24 -7.80 10.17 -19.14
CA LEU A 24 -6.80 10.84 -19.97
C LEU A 24 -6.26 12.11 -19.29
N ASP A 25 -7.06 12.76 -18.45
CA ASP A 25 -6.76 13.98 -17.71
C ASP A 25 -6.39 13.74 -16.24
N GLU A 26 -6.36 12.49 -15.80
CA GLU A 26 -6.04 12.12 -14.42
C GLU A 26 -4.57 11.75 -14.25
N TYR A 27 -4.01 12.05 -13.08
CA TYR A 27 -2.74 11.54 -12.62
C TYR A 27 -2.97 10.44 -11.58
N LEU A 28 -2.96 9.17 -12.01
CA LEU A 28 -3.19 8.06 -11.10
C LEU A 28 -1.97 7.84 -10.18
N GLN A 29 -2.22 7.79 -8.87
CA GLN A 29 -1.22 7.59 -7.84
C GLN A 29 -1.62 6.43 -6.92
N ALA A 30 -1.01 5.27 -7.15
CA ALA A 30 -1.31 4.04 -6.42
C ALA A 30 -0.23 3.74 -5.38
N THR A 31 -0.60 3.81 -4.11
CA THR A 31 0.28 3.52 -2.97
C THR A 31 0.03 2.13 -2.38
N ARG A 32 1.09 1.40 -2.09
CA ARG A 32 1.07 0.18 -1.27
C ARG A 32 1.99 0.31 -0.07
N LEU A 33 1.45 0.00 1.11
CA LEU A 33 2.20 0.04 2.37
C LEU A 33 2.60 -1.38 2.81
N GLY A 34 3.91 -1.63 2.89
CA GLY A 34 4.47 -2.82 3.53
C GLY A 34 4.79 -2.55 4.99
N ILE A 35 4.21 -3.32 5.92
CA ILE A 35 4.40 -3.11 7.36
C ILE A 35 5.22 -4.25 7.96
N SER A 36 6.37 -3.91 8.55
CA SER A 36 7.15 -4.78 9.43
C SER A 36 7.27 -4.15 10.81
N ARG A 37 8.03 -4.81 11.71
CA ARG A 37 8.24 -4.31 13.07
C ARG A 37 9.18 -3.09 13.11
N ASP A 38 10.16 -3.09 12.22
CA ASP A 38 11.28 -2.18 12.16
C ASP A 38 11.19 -1.19 10.99
N ARG A 39 10.21 -1.37 10.10
CA ARG A 39 10.10 -0.57 8.89
C ARG A 39 8.67 -0.50 8.37
N VAL A 40 8.35 0.66 7.80
CA VAL A 40 7.22 0.82 6.89
C VAL A 40 7.79 1.13 5.52
N VAL A 41 7.46 0.30 4.53
CA VAL A 41 7.81 0.50 3.13
C VAL A 41 6.61 1.12 2.41
N VAL A 42 6.89 2.13 1.58
CA VAL A 42 5.92 2.82 0.74
C VAL A 42 6.34 2.59 -0.71
N GLU A 43 5.54 1.80 -1.43
CA GLU A 43 5.64 1.66 -2.88
C GLU A 43 4.63 2.59 -3.52
N LEU A 44 5.05 3.40 -4.48
CA LEU A 44 4.20 4.36 -5.16
C LEU A 44 4.38 4.24 -6.67
N ASP A 45 3.28 3.93 -7.34
CA ASP A 45 3.19 3.92 -8.79
C ASP A 45 2.45 5.17 -9.24
N LEU A 46 3.08 5.93 -10.13
CA LEU A 46 2.57 7.18 -10.64
C LEU A 46 2.37 7.08 -12.15
N THR A 47 1.12 7.16 -12.60
CA THR A 47 0.74 6.98 -14.01
C THR A 47 0.03 8.24 -14.50
N PRO A 48 0.75 9.16 -15.17
CA PRO A 48 0.13 10.32 -15.79
C PRO A 48 -0.77 9.92 -16.96
N GLY A 49 -1.99 10.45 -17.00
CA GLY A 49 -2.83 10.43 -18.19
C GLY A 49 -2.22 11.28 -19.31
N VAL A 50 -2.56 10.96 -20.56
CA VAL A 50 -1.99 11.60 -21.77
C VAL A 50 -2.11 13.14 -21.74
N LEU A 51 -3.20 13.69 -21.19
CA LEU A 51 -3.45 15.13 -21.15
C LEU A 51 -2.65 15.85 -20.04
N VAL A 52 -2.20 15.12 -19.00
CA VAL A 52 -1.36 15.66 -17.91
C VAL A 52 0.11 15.26 -18.01
N ALA A 53 0.45 14.33 -18.91
CA ALA A 53 1.80 13.81 -19.13
C ALA A 53 2.83 14.91 -19.37
N ALA A 54 2.53 15.90 -20.22
CA ALA A 54 3.45 17.01 -20.50
C ALA A 54 3.71 17.90 -19.28
N GLN A 55 2.69 18.13 -18.43
CA GLN A 55 2.85 18.87 -17.19
C GLN A 55 3.74 18.09 -16.21
N VAL A 56 3.49 16.78 -16.04
CA VAL A 56 4.30 15.92 -15.18
C VAL A 56 5.73 15.84 -15.66
N PHE A 57 5.95 15.71 -16.98
CA PHE A 57 7.27 15.68 -17.56
C PHE A 57 8.04 16.98 -17.33
N ALA A 58 7.42 18.14 -17.51
CA ALA A 58 8.05 19.43 -17.19
C ALA A 58 8.40 19.59 -15.69
N MET A 59 7.74 18.84 -14.81
CA MET A 59 8.17 18.78 -13.40
C MET A 59 9.44 17.95 -13.22
N ILE A 60 9.70 16.96 -14.07
CA ILE A 60 10.83 16.02 -14.03
C ILE A 60 12.04 16.59 -14.79
N ASP A 61 11.87 16.91 -16.08
CA ASP A 61 12.88 17.45 -17.00
C ASP A 61 13.26 18.88 -16.59
N ARG A 62 14.34 19.00 -15.83
CA ARG A 62 14.78 20.27 -15.23
C ARG A 62 15.78 21.00 -16.10
N ASP A 63 16.53 20.29 -16.92
CA ASP A 63 17.49 20.91 -17.83
C ASP A 63 16.93 21.14 -19.26
N GLY A 64 15.76 20.58 -19.57
CA GLY A 64 15.01 20.83 -20.80
C GLY A 64 15.54 20.04 -22.00
N ASP A 65 16.27 18.94 -21.77
CA ASP A 65 16.86 18.13 -22.83
C ASP A 65 15.89 17.09 -23.43
N ALA A 66 14.63 17.10 -22.97
CA ALA A 66 13.56 16.18 -23.37
C ALA A 66 13.86 14.70 -23.07
N ARG A 67 14.69 14.43 -22.05
CA ARG A 67 14.95 13.10 -21.51
C ARG A 67 14.71 13.11 -20.00
N VAL A 68 14.69 11.90 -19.41
CA VAL A 68 14.66 11.74 -17.95
C VAL A 68 15.97 11.15 -17.52
N SER A 69 16.80 11.95 -16.85
CA SER A 69 18.03 11.47 -16.24
C SER A 69 17.77 10.84 -14.86
N PRO A 70 18.69 10.00 -14.35
CA PRO A 70 18.61 9.48 -12.98
C PRO A 70 18.55 10.57 -11.90
N VAL A 71 19.24 11.70 -12.09
CA VAL A 71 19.26 12.81 -11.14
C VAL A 71 17.91 13.52 -11.12
N GLU A 72 17.27 13.68 -12.27
CA GLU A 72 15.96 14.31 -12.40
C GLU A 72 14.85 13.47 -11.79
N ILE A 73 14.84 12.16 -12.07
CA ILE A 73 13.81 11.29 -11.48
C ILE A 73 13.97 11.17 -9.97
N GLU A 74 15.21 11.11 -9.46
CA GLU A 74 15.46 11.12 -8.02
C GLU A 74 15.08 12.47 -7.39
N GLY A 75 15.35 13.58 -8.08
CA GLY A 75 14.92 14.91 -7.70
C GLY A 75 13.40 15.05 -7.64
N TYR A 76 12.69 14.52 -8.65
CA TYR A 76 11.24 14.46 -8.70
C TYR A 76 10.66 13.60 -7.58
N ALA A 77 11.18 12.39 -7.39
CA ALA A 77 10.76 11.48 -6.33
C ALA A 77 10.87 12.12 -4.94
N ARG A 78 11.97 12.84 -4.67
CA ARG A 78 12.11 13.62 -3.42
C ARG A 78 11.08 14.74 -3.28
N ARG A 79 10.55 15.31 -4.37
CA ARG A 79 9.42 16.25 -4.30
C ARG A 79 8.16 15.51 -3.89
N VAL A 80 7.84 14.41 -4.57
CA VAL A 80 6.68 13.57 -4.24
C VAL A 80 6.68 13.20 -2.76
N LEU A 81 7.82 12.70 -2.23
CA LEU A 81 7.92 12.29 -0.83
C LEU A 81 7.66 13.43 0.19
N ARG A 82 7.85 14.70 -0.18
CA ARG A 82 7.54 15.84 0.72
C ARG A 82 6.04 16.10 0.84
N ASP A 83 5.27 15.64 -0.15
CA ASP A 83 3.81 15.75 -0.17
C ASP A 83 3.15 14.51 0.46
N LEU A 84 3.95 13.53 0.88
CA LEU A 84 3.50 12.36 1.62
C LEU A 84 3.64 12.60 3.13
N SER A 85 2.71 12.07 3.90
CA SER A 85 2.80 12.02 5.35
C SER A 85 2.69 10.58 5.85
N LEU A 86 3.58 10.20 6.76
CA LEU A 86 3.51 8.95 7.49
C LEU A 86 3.57 9.25 8.99
N ARG A 87 2.64 8.67 9.76
CA ARG A 87 2.63 8.75 11.22
C ARG A 87 2.43 7.38 11.84
N VAL A 88 3.15 7.11 12.92
CA VAL A 88 2.95 5.94 13.78
C VAL A 88 2.66 6.43 15.19
N ASP A 89 1.54 6.02 15.78
CA ASP A 89 1.06 6.48 17.09
C ASP A 89 1.15 8.00 17.23
N ASP A 90 0.66 8.69 16.19
CA ASP A 90 0.64 10.15 16.07
C ASP A 90 2.02 10.82 16.04
N ARG A 91 3.12 10.08 15.88
CA ARG A 91 4.46 10.64 15.63
C ARG A 91 4.78 10.64 14.14
N PRO A 92 5.27 11.75 13.56
CA PRO A 92 5.66 11.78 12.16
C PRO A 92 6.95 10.99 11.91
N TYR A 93 7.01 10.31 10.77
CA TYR A 93 8.18 9.57 10.29
C TYR A 93 8.56 10.09 8.90
N ALA A 94 9.84 10.47 8.74
CA ALA A 94 10.37 10.89 7.45
C ALA A 94 10.57 9.67 6.54
N LEU A 95 10.22 9.83 5.26
CA LEU A 95 10.44 8.81 4.24
C LEU A 95 11.81 9.01 3.59
N THR A 96 12.57 7.93 3.53
CA THR A 96 13.86 7.84 2.83
C THR A 96 13.65 7.12 1.50
N LEU A 97 13.99 7.77 0.39
CA LEU A 97 13.91 7.19 -0.95
C LEU A 97 14.91 6.03 -1.09
N THR A 98 14.45 4.89 -1.59
CA THR A 98 15.30 3.74 -1.96
C THR A 98 15.37 3.50 -3.45
N ARG A 99 14.30 3.84 -4.18
CA ARG A 99 14.22 3.61 -5.62
C ARG A 99 13.39 4.70 -6.28
N ALA A 100 13.85 5.14 -7.45
CA ALA A 100 13.10 6.01 -8.34
C ALA A 100 13.41 5.61 -9.78
N GLU A 101 12.40 5.18 -10.50
CA GLU A 101 12.53 4.73 -11.88
C GLU A 101 11.43 5.37 -12.73
N SER A 102 11.83 5.86 -13.89
CA SER A 102 10.93 6.44 -14.87
C SER A 102 11.00 5.61 -16.14
N PRO A 103 9.86 5.38 -16.81
CA PRO A 103 9.87 5.00 -18.21
C PRO A 103 10.40 6.17 -19.05
N SER A 104 10.60 5.92 -20.34
CA SER A 104 10.99 6.96 -21.28
C SER A 104 9.90 8.03 -21.42
N TRP A 105 10.28 9.23 -21.88
CA TRP A 105 9.32 10.29 -22.15
C TRP A 105 8.25 9.85 -23.16
N ASP A 106 8.62 9.11 -24.21
CA ASP A 106 7.66 8.65 -25.22
C ASP A 106 6.57 7.76 -24.61
N GLU A 107 6.93 6.84 -23.72
CA GLU A 107 5.97 5.97 -23.01
C GLU A 107 5.05 6.78 -22.08
N ILE A 108 5.58 7.80 -21.37
CA ILE A 108 4.76 8.69 -20.52
C ILE A 108 3.79 9.51 -21.37
N ARG A 109 4.27 10.06 -22.49
CA ARG A 109 3.48 10.88 -23.42
C ARG A 109 2.33 10.10 -24.04
N GLU A 110 2.51 8.81 -24.27
CA GLU A 110 1.48 7.92 -24.81
C GLU A 110 0.52 7.39 -23.72
N GLY A 111 0.77 7.72 -22.45
CA GLY A 111 -0.04 7.29 -21.30
C GLY A 111 0.17 5.82 -20.93
N GLU A 112 1.26 5.21 -21.41
CA GLU A 112 1.60 3.80 -21.21
C GLU A 112 2.65 3.60 -20.10
N GLY A 113 3.37 4.67 -19.74
CA GLY A 113 4.43 4.65 -18.74
C GLY A 113 3.95 4.84 -17.30
N THR A 114 4.47 4.01 -16.38
CA THR A 114 4.33 4.21 -14.92
C THR A 114 5.67 4.50 -14.29
N ILE A 115 5.75 5.60 -13.53
CA ILE A 115 6.91 5.94 -12.70
C ILE A 115 6.82 5.13 -11.40
N HIS A 116 7.90 4.44 -11.04
CA HIS A 116 7.97 3.59 -9.85
C HIS A 116 8.87 4.21 -8.80
N LEU A 117 8.29 4.52 -7.64
CA LEU A 117 9.02 5.02 -6.48
C LEU A 117 8.92 4.03 -5.32
N GLU A 118 10.02 3.87 -4.60
CA GLU A 118 10.04 3.15 -3.33
C GLU A 118 10.73 3.99 -2.28
N ALA A 119 10.12 4.04 -1.09
CA ALA A 119 10.69 4.69 0.07
C ALA A 119 10.40 3.88 1.33
N PHE A 120 11.12 4.18 2.41
CA PHE A 120 10.85 3.58 3.70
C PHE A 120 10.98 4.58 4.84
N ALA A 121 10.33 4.26 5.95
CA ALA A 121 10.63 4.85 7.25
C ALA A 121 11.08 3.73 8.20
N ASP A 122 12.21 3.93 8.88
CA ASP A 122 12.59 3.06 9.98
C ASP A 122 11.65 3.33 11.16
N THR A 123 11.04 2.26 11.65
CA THR A 123 10.12 2.28 12.79
C THR A 123 10.64 1.35 13.87
N ALA A 124 10.02 1.38 15.05
CA ALA A 124 10.35 0.46 16.12
C ALA A 124 9.06 0.08 16.86
N LEU A 125 8.21 -0.69 16.19
CA LEU A 125 6.95 -1.11 16.76
C LEU A 125 7.20 -2.04 17.95
N ALA A 126 6.80 -1.57 19.13
CA ALA A 126 6.81 -2.36 20.34
C ALA A 126 5.78 -3.51 20.23
N ARG A 127 5.69 -4.33 21.27
CA ARG A 127 4.59 -5.30 21.35
C ARG A 127 3.30 -4.55 21.65
N GLY A 128 2.20 -4.97 21.04
CA GLY A 128 0.88 -4.39 21.26
C GLY A 128 0.29 -3.76 20.01
N VAL A 129 -0.72 -2.92 20.21
CA VAL A 129 -1.49 -2.27 19.15
C VAL A 129 -0.90 -0.90 18.83
N HIS A 130 -0.71 -0.65 17.54
CA HIS A 130 -0.19 0.58 16.98
C HIS A 130 -1.14 1.12 15.92
N ARG A 131 -1.18 2.45 15.77
CA ARG A 131 -1.91 3.12 14.69
C ARG A 131 -0.92 3.67 13.68
N ILE A 132 -1.06 3.26 12.42
CA ILE A 132 -0.27 3.78 11.31
C ILE A 132 -1.20 4.60 10.41
N ARG A 133 -0.83 5.86 10.16
CA ARG A 133 -1.59 6.78 9.31
C ARG A 133 -0.71 7.23 8.16
N TYR A 134 -1.23 7.13 6.95
CA TYR A 134 -0.57 7.61 5.74
C TYR A 134 -1.51 8.52 4.97
N ALA A 135 -0.96 9.56 4.34
CA ALA A 135 -1.69 10.37 3.37
C ALA A 135 -0.76 10.84 2.24
N ASN A 136 -1.30 10.89 1.03
CA ASN A 136 -0.68 11.44 -0.17
C ASN A 136 -1.44 12.70 -0.59
N MET A 137 -0.73 13.83 -0.69
CA MET A 137 -1.28 15.10 -1.17
C MET A 137 -0.62 15.59 -2.47
N HIS A 138 0.27 14.79 -3.07
CA HIS A 138 1.03 15.14 -4.26
C HIS A 138 0.07 15.36 -5.45
N GLU A 139 0.19 16.50 -6.14
CA GLU A 139 -0.65 16.84 -7.30
C GLU A 139 -2.16 16.60 -7.10
N SER A 140 -2.69 16.92 -5.91
CA SER A 140 -4.09 16.67 -5.54
C SER A 140 -5.17 17.35 -6.39
N THR A 141 -4.80 18.28 -7.28
CA THR A 141 -5.75 18.93 -8.20
C THR A 141 -6.07 18.03 -9.40
N SER A 142 -5.08 17.30 -9.92
CA SER A 142 -5.22 16.38 -11.06
C SER A 142 -5.09 14.90 -10.65
N GLY A 143 -4.76 14.65 -9.39
CA GLY A 143 -4.47 13.32 -8.85
C GLY A 143 -5.73 12.47 -8.63
N VAL A 144 -5.63 11.20 -9.00
CA VAL A 144 -6.56 10.15 -8.57
C VAL A 144 -5.79 9.15 -7.73
N PHE A 145 -6.29 8.87 -6.53
CA PHE A 145 -5.51 8.17 -5.53
C PHE A 145 -6.08 6.79 -5.26
N LEU A 146 -5.17 5.84 -5.04
CA LEU A 146 -5.48 4.53 -4.50
C LEU A 146 -4.46 4.21 -3.42
N VAL A 147 -4.92 3.66 -2.30
CA VAL A 147 -4.03 3.28 -1.20
C VAL A 147 -4.43 1.95 -0.59
N ASN A 148 -3.46 1.06 -0.43
CA ASN A 148 -3.66 -0.24 0.21
C ASN A 148 -2.50 -0.57 1.14
N ALA A 149 -2.76 -1.42 2.14
CA ALA A 149 -1.69 -2.08 2.87
C ALA A 149 -1.51 -3.52 2.35
N LEU A 150 -0.27 -3.90 2.11
CA LEU A 150 0.09 -5.26 1.73
C LEU A 150 -0.15 -6.21 2.92
N LYS A 151 -0.47 -7.46 2.60
CA LYS A 151 -0.52 -8.51 3.62
C LYS A 151 0.87 -8.66 4.25
N PRO A 152 1.02 -8.57 5.59
CA PRO A 152 2.32 -8.75 6.23
C PRO A 152 2.95 -10.11 5.88
N SER A 153 4.24 -10.11 5.61
CA SER A 153 5.01 -11.31 5.27
C SER A 153 5.26 -12.23 6.47
N THR A 154 5.07 -11.72 7.69
CA THR A 154 5.27 -12.45 8.95
C THR A 154 4.00 -12.51 9.77
N ARG A 155 3.84 -13.56 10.58
CA ARG A 155 2.72 -13.68 11.54
C ARG A 155 2.89 -12.80 12.78
N ALA A 156 4.04 -12.15 12.95
CA ALA A 156 4.30 -11.26 14.06
C ALA A 156 3.53 -9.93 13.94
N ILE A 157 3.07 -9.60 12.74
CA ILE A 157 2.31 -8.38 12.44
C ILE A 157 0.93 -8.79 11.92
N ALA A 158 -0.12 -8.23 12.51
CA ALA A 158 -1.49 -8.41 12.05
C ALA A 158 -2.16 -7.06 11.81
N ILE A 159 -2.59 -6.79 10.57
CA ILE A 159 -3.43 -5.63 10.27
C ILE A 159 -4.87 -5.98 10.69
N ARG A 160 -5.35 -5.33 11.75
CA ARG A 160 -6.66 -5.56 12.35
C ARG A 160 -7.77 -4.81 11.61
N SER A 161 -7.46 -3.61 11.12
CA SER A 161 -8.39 -2.78 10.38
C SER A 161 -7.67 -1.94 9.34
N GLN A 162 -8.39 -1.58 8.27
CA GLN A 162 -7.95 -0.61 7.27
C GLN A 162 -9.12 0.34 7.01
N ARG A 163 -8.92 1.64 7.20
CA ARG A 163 -9.92 2.68 6.90
C ARG A 163 -9.30 3.69 5.94
N ARG A 164 -9.95 3.92 4.81
CA ARG A 164 -9.53 4.90 3.81
C ARG A 164 -10.43 6.12 3.89
N ASP A 165 -9.90 7.29 3.58
CA ASP A 165 -10.78 8.42 3.30
C ASP A 165 -11.53 8.19 1.97
N VAL A 166 -12.57 9.00 1.73
CA VAL A 166 -13.46 8.85 0.56
C VAL A 166 -12.72 9.04 -0.76
N GLN A 167 -11.71 9.91 -0.77
CA GLN A 167 -10.90 10.22 -1.95
C GLN A 167 -9.70 9.28 -2.12
N GLN A 168 -9.51 8.37 -1.16
CA GLN A 168 -8.41 7.43 -1.06
C GLN A 168 -7.01 8.09 -1.05
N HIS A 169 -6.92 9.34 -0.59
CA HIS A 169 -5.64 10.02 -0.37
C HIS A 169 -4.85 9.35 0.76
N GLY A 170 -5.54 8.86 1.77
CA GLY A 170 -4.95 8.32 2.97
C GLY A 170 -5.61 7.06 3.51
N ILE A 171 -4.88 6.41 4.41
CA ILE A 171 -5.28 5.18 5.09
C ILE A 171 -4.86 5.22 6.56
N ASP A 172 -5.79 4.83 7.42
CA ASP A 172 -5.57 4.52 8.83
C ASP A 172 -5.57 3.00 9.02
N LEU A 173 -4.49 2.50 9.62
CA LEU A 173 -4.29 1.08 9.93
C LEU A 173 -4.21 0.90 11.45
N ASP A 174 -4.96 -0.05 11.98
CA ASP A 174 -4.71 -0.58 13.32
C ASP A 174 -3.90 -1.87 13.19
N VAL A 175 -2.68 -1.88 13.73
CA VAL A 175 -1.70 -2.96 13.58
C VAL A 175 -1.38 -3.56 14.94
N ASP A 176 -1.45 -4.88 15.04
CA ASP A 176 -1.10 -5.62 16.25
C ASP A 176 0.23 -6.36 16.05
N VAL A 177 1.15 -6.14 16.97
CA VAL A 177 2.50 -6.73 16.98
C VAL A 177 2.57 -7.79 18.07
N ALA A 178 2.51 -9.05 17.63
CA ALA A 178 2.51 -10.21 18.51
C ALA A 178 3.88 -10.43 19.18
N THR A 179 3.85 -11.13 20.31
CA THR A 179 5.06 -11.69 20.88
C THR A 179 5.57 -12.81 19.99
N SER A 180 6.76 -12.66 19.42
CA SER A 180 7.58 -13.80 19.01
C SER A 180 7.93 -14.60 20.28
N LEU A 181 7.01 -15.45 20.71
CA LEU A 181 7.35 -16.61 21.52
C LEU A 181 7.73 -17.65 20.48
N GLY A 182 9.03 -17.67 20.14
CA GLY A 182 9.60 -18.70 19.28
C GLY A 182 9.08 -20.06 19.72
N THR A 183 8.78 -20.89 18.74
CA THR A 183 8.29 -22.27 18.86
C THR A 183 9.16 -23.11 19.81
N ALA A 184 8.97 -22.93 21.12
CA ALA A 184 9.63 -23.65 22.19
C ALA A 184 8.63 -24.48 23.01
N THR A 185 7.37 -24.53 22.59
CA THR A 185 6.32 -25.33 23.25
C THR A 185 6.32 -26.80 22.81
N TRP A 186 7.05 -27.18 21.75
CA TRP A 186 7.07 -28.59 21.30
C TRP A 186 8.07 -29.49 22.04
N PHE A 187 9.07 -28.94 22.75
CA PHE A 187 10.06 -29.73 23.47
C PHE A 187 9.72 -29.96 24.95
N VAL A 188 8.79 -29.21 25.53
CA VAL A 188 8.49 -29.31 26.98
C VAL A 188 7.73 -30.61 27.30
N ILE A 189 6.83 -31.04 26.41
CA ILE A 189 6.04 -32.27 26.58
C ILE A 189 6.92 -33.54 26.52
N PRO A 190 7.80 -33.75 25.53
CA PRO A 190 8.61 -34.97 25.47
C PRO A 190 9.66 -35.06 26.59
N VAL A 191 10.25 -33.93 27.03
CA VAL A 191 11.24 -33.94 28.12
C VAL A 191 10.59 -34.27 29.47
N ALA A 192 9.41 -33.70 29.76
CA ALA A 192 8.67 -34.03 30.98
C ALA A 192 8.19 -35.50 30.98
N ALA A 193 7.73 -36.01 29.84
CA ALA A 193 7.33 -37.40 29.69
C ALA A 193 8.50 -38.37 29.87
N LEU A 194 9.67 -38.07 29.31
CA LEU A 194 10.88 -38.88 29.46
C LEU A 194 11.38 -38.88 30.91
N ALA A 195 11.37 -37.72 31.59
CA ALA A 195 11.74 -37.61 32.99
C ALA A 195 10.79 -38.43 33.89
N ALA A 196 9.48 -38.34 33.67
CA ALA A 196 8.49 -39.14 34.40
C ALA A 196 8.68 -40.65 34.17
N LEU A 197 9.01 -41.07 32.94
CA LEU A 197 9.27 -42.47 32.61
C LEU A 197 10.53 -43.01 33.32
N LEU A 198 11.60 -42.22 33.37
CA LEU A 198 12.84 -42.56 34.05
C LEU A 198 12.65 -42.66 35.58
N ILE A 199 11.87 -41.75 36.17
CA ILE A 199 11.53 -41.79 37.60
C ILE A 199 10.69 -43.04 37.91
N ARG A 200 9.71 -43.39 37.06
CA ARG A 200 8.89 -44.59 37.25
C ARG A 200 9.72 -45.88 37.18
N ARG A 201 10.65 -45.96 36.22
CA ARG A 201 11.52 -47.14 36.04
C ARG A 201 12.47 -47.36 37.23
N ARG A 202 12.98 -46.29 37.85
CA ARG A 202 13.82 -46.40 39.07
C ARG A 202 13.02 -46.89 40.28
N ARG A 203 11.74 -46.52 40.42
CA ARG A 203 10.89 -46.98 41.54
C ARG A 203 10.54 -48.47 41.42
N THR A 204 10.30 -48.98 40.21
CA THR A 204 10.02 -50.41 40.00
C THR A 204 11.22 -51.31 40.28
N THR A 205 12.45 -50.84 40.04
CA THR A 205 13.66 -51.63 40.33
C THR A 205 14.02 -51.73 41.81
N VAL A 206 13.51 -50.83 42.65
CA VAL A 206 13.78 -50.84 44.10
C VAL A 206 12.80 -51.75 44.86
N SER A 207 11.66 -52.12 44.26
CA SER A 207 10.63 -52.96 44.92
C SER A 207 10.83 -54.48 44.77
N CYS A 208 11.87 -54.92 44.06
CA CYS A 208 12.30 -56.32 44.02
C CYS A 208 13.70 -56.44 44.65
N ARG A 209 13.78 -56.35 45.98
CA ARG A 209 14.89 -56.86 46.78
C ARG A 209 14.41 -57.14 48.19
#